data_AF-A0AAV6PJP3-F1
#
_entry.id   AF-A0AAV6PJP3-F1
#
_cell.length_a   1.000
_cell.length_b   1.000
_cell.length_c   1.000
_cell.angle_alpha   90.00
_cell.angle_beta   90.00
_cell.angle_gamma   90.00
#
_symmetry.space_group_name_H-M   'P 1'
#
loop_
_entity.id
_entity.type
_entity.pdbx_description
1 polymer ?
#
loop_
_entity_poly.entity_id
_entity_poly.type
_entity_poly.pdbx_seq_one_letter_code
_entity_poly.pdbx_strand_id
1 'polypeptide(L)'
;SPVFISHPHFYNADPVLLDYVQGLSPNEDEHGLFIDIHPQTGVPLNVSIRLQLNLYMKKVSGITETSKISEVVMPMIWFEESGYIDGPILTTFHTNLVILPAVMEYMQYGFIALGLLTIIIAFLVHHRARRSRNTAVSSIVFENPGASIKEPVKGSYGTETAEKSNMNN
;
A
#
# COMPACT_ATOMS: atom_id res chain seq x y z
N SER A 1 6.85 -31.59 25.59
CA SER A 1 8.22 -31.43 25.04
C SER A 1 9.05 -30.65 26.06
N PRO A 2 10.27 -31.08 26.43
CA PRO A 2 11.10 -30.41 27.44
C PRO A 2 12.02 -29.31 26.85
N VAL A 3 11.66 -28.71 25.71
CA VAL A 3 12.48 -27.68 25.06
C VAL A 3 11.93 -26.29 25.40
N PHE A 4 12.82 -25.39 25.80
CA PHE A 4 12.52 -24.02 26.20
C PHE A 4 13.29 -23.03 25.33
N ILE A 5 12.72 -21.85 25.11
CA ILE A 5 13.36 -20.75 24.38
C ILE A 5 13.71 -19.66 25.40
N SER A 6 14.92 -19.14 25.34
CA SER A 6 15.37 -17.96 26.09
C SER A 6 16.15 -17.01 25.20
N HIS A 7 16.49 -15.82 25.70
CA HIS A 7 17.57 -15.04 25.11
C HIS A 7 18.92 -15.78 25.32
N PRO A 8 19.94 -15.45 24.51
CA PRO A 8 21.28 -15.97 24.72
C PRO A 8 21.77 -15.66 26.14
N HIS A 9 22.52 -16.59 26.70
CA HIS A 9 23.07 -16.48 28.04
C HIS A 9 22.04 -16.19 29.14
N PHE A 10 20.76 -16.54 28.91
CA PHE A 10 19.66 -16.22 29.82
C PHE A 10 19.54 -14.71 30.12
N TYR A 11 19.90 -13.86 29.15
CA TYR A 11 19.68 -12.42 29.25
C TYR A 11 18.20 -12.10 29.56
N ASN A 12 17.94 -11.32 30.62
CA ASN A 12 16.62 -11.04 31.21
C ASN A 12 15.85 -12.25 31.81
N ALA A 13 16.49 -13.39 32.07
CA ALA A 13 15.84 -14.51 32.78
C ALA A 13 16.07 -14.46 34.30
N ASP A 14 15.43 -15.39 35.02
CA ASP A 14 15.58 -15.53 36.48
C ASP A 14 17.04 -15.82 36.86
N PRO A 15 17.64 -15.08 37.82
CA PRO A 15 19.02 -15.27 38.26
C PRO A 15 19.36 -16.71 38.67
N VAL A 16 18.37 -17.46 39.16
CA VAL A 16 18.55 -18.87 39.55
C VAL A 16 19.10 -19.71 38.38
N LEU A 17 18.74 -19.40 37.13
CA LEU A 17 19.24 -20.10 35.94
C LEU A 17 20.74 -19.85 35.67
N LEU A 18 21.26 -18.69 36.07
CA LEU A 18 22.67 -18.32 35.93
C LEU A 18 23.54 -19.12 36.91
N ASP A 19 23.02 -19.40 38.10
CA ASP A 19 23.75 -20.10 39.16
C ASP A 19 23.96 -21.60 38.85
N TYR A 20 23.09 -22.19 38.04
CA TYR A 20 23.18 -23.61 37.65
C TYR A 20 24.18 -23.90 36.51
N VAL A 21 24.66 -22.88 35.79
CA VAL A 21 25.52 -23.05 34.62
C VAL A 21 26.73 -22.12 34.69
N GLN A 22 27.92 -22.69 34.87
CA GLN A 22 29.17 -21.93 34.82
C GLN A 22 29.53 -21.54 33.37
N GLY A 23 29.95 -20.29 33.18
CA GLY A 23 30.41 -19.76 31.88
C GLY A 23 29.44 -18.82 31.16
N LEU A 24 28.35 -18.41 31.80
CA LEU A 24 27.41 -17.45 31.23
C LEU A 24 27.87 -16.00 31.48
N SER A 25 27.84 -15.16 30.44
CA SER A 25 28.16 -13.74 30.52
C SER A 25 27.10 -12.92 29.77
N PRO A 26 25.94 -12.63 30.39
CA PRO A 26 24.90 -11.83 29.76
C PRO A 26 25.40 -10.41 29.47
N ASN A 27 25.12 -9.91 28.27
CA ASN A 27 25.52 -8.59 27.78
C ASN A 27 24.36 -8.05 26.93
N GLU A 28 23.92 -6.83 27.22
CA GLU A 28 22.80 -6.17 26.54
C GLU A 28 23.07 -5.93 25.05
N ASP A 29 24.29 -5.50 24.70
CA ASP A 29 24.66 -5.19 23.32
C ASP A 29 24.73 -6.46 22.45
N GLU A 30 25.26 -7.55 23.01
CA GLU A 30 25.51 -8.81 22.31
C GLU A 30 24.31 -9.79 22.37
N HIS A 31 23.40 -9.64 23.34
CA HIS A 31 22.33 -10.60 23.59
C HIS A 31 20.92 -9.99 23.64
N GLY A 32 20.79 -8.67 23.44
CA GLY A 32 19.50 -8.00 23.29
C GLY A 32 18.79 -8.36 21.98
N LEU A 33 17.47 -8.45 22.04
CA LEU A 33 16.57 -8.53 20.89
C LEU A 33 16.01 -7.14 20.60
N PHE A 34 16.18 -6.63 19.38
CA PHE A 34 15.64 -5.33 18.98
C PHE A 34 15.00 -5.37 17.59
N ILE A 35 13.97 -4.54 17.43
CA ILE A 35 13.24 -4.37 16.17
C ILE A 35 12.96 -2.86 16.03
N ASP A 36 13.69 -2.20 15.15
CA ASP A 36 13.50 -0.79 14.86
C ASP A 36 12.44 -0.63 13.77
N ILE A 37 11.30 -0.04 14.11
CA ILE A 37 10.14 0.09 13.22
C ILE A 37 10.02 1.53 12.74
N HIS A 38 9.86 1.72 11.42
CA HIS A 38 9.57 3.04 10.86
C HIS A 38 8.16 3.51 11.26
N PRO A 39 8.01 4.67 11.94
CA PRO A 39 6.76 5.04 12.63
C PRO A 39 5.58 5.32 11.70
N GLN A 40 5.83 5.75 10.46
CA GLN A 40 4.77 6.08 9.51
C GLN A 40 4.36 4.91 8.62
N THR A 41 5.24 3.94 8.39
CA THR A 41 5.01 2.84 7.43
C THR A 41 4.92 1.47 8.09
N GLY A 42 5.33 1.33 9.35
CA GLY A 42 5.33 0.06 10.09
C GLY A 42 6.39 -0.94 9.62
N VAL A 43 7.29 -0.53 8.72
CA VAL A 43 8.31 -1.41 8.14
C VAL A 43 9.50 -1.53 9.11
N PRO A 44 9.98 -2.76 9.42
CA PRO A 44 11.17 -2.95 10.23
C PRO A 44 12.42 -2.53 9.43
N LEU A 45 13.18 -1.58 9.94
CA LEU A 45 14.41 -1.08 9.29
C LEU A 45 15.63 -1.89 9.71
N ASN A 46 15.66 -2.29 10.98
CA ASN A 46 16.75 -3.01 11.59
C ASN A 46 16.17 -4.04 12.56
N VAL A 47 16.56 -5.29 12.38
CA VAL A 47 16.06 -6.43 13.15
C VAL A 47 17.27 -7.22 13.63
N SER A 48 17.37 -7.44 14.93
CA SER A 48 18.26 -8.44 15.51
C SER A 48 17.46 -9.30 16.47
N ILE A 49 17.24 -10.55 16.06
CA ILE A 49 16.56 -11.56 16.85
C ILE A 49 17.61 -12.58 17.28
N ARG A 50 17.80 -12.71 18.59
CA ARG A 50 18.74 -13.66 19.17
C ARG A 50 17.98 -14.61 20.08
N LEU A 51 18.06 -15.90 19.78
CA LEU A 51 17.29 -16.93 20.48
C LEU A 51 18.19 -18.08 20.89
N GLN A 52 17.94 -18.63 22.07
CA GLN A 52 18.63 -19.78 22.62
C GLN A 52 17.62 -20.90 22.90
N LEU A 53 17.94 -22.09 22.41
CA LEU A 53 17.20 -23.32 22.69
C LEU A 53 17.84 -24.02 23.89
N ASN A 54 17.00 -24.32 24.87
CA ASN A 54 17.39 -24.98 26.11
C ASN A 54 16.61 -26.29 26.28
N LEU A 55 17.26 -27.29 26.85
CA LEU A 55 16.67 -28.58 27.18
C LEU A 55 16.50 -28.71 28.69
N TYR A 56 15.27 -28.97 29.13
CA TYR A 56 14.99 -29.27 30.52
C TYR A 56 15.23 -30.74 30.82
N MET A 57 16.20 -30.98 31.69
CA MET A 57 16.64 -32.29 32.09
C MET A 57 16.13 -32.56 33.50
N LYS A 58 15.47 -33.70 33.69
CA LYS A 58 15.04 -34.19 34.99
C LYS A 58 15.25 -35.68 35.09
N LYS A 59 15.38 -36.19 36.31
CA LYS A 59 15.41 -37.62 36.58
C LYS A 59 14.08 -38.27 36.13
N VAL A 60 14.18 -39.35 35.36
CA VAL A 60 13.02 -40.16 34.97
C VAL A 60 13.10 -41.50 35.68
N SER A 61 12.05 -41.83 36.45
CA SER A 61 11.93 -43.13 37.10
C SER A 61 11.93 -44.24 36.05
N GLY A 62 12.87 -45.18 36.15
CA GLY A 62 13.03 -46.30 35.21
C GLY A 62 14.19 -46.15 34.21
N ILE A 63 14.88 -45.01 34.15
CA ILE A 63 16.07 -44.81 33.30
C ILE A 63 17.28 -44.53 34.19
N THR A 64 18.15 -45.53 34.35
CA THR A 64 19.35 -45.47 35.22
C THR A 64 20.31 -44.35 34.81
N GLU A 65 20.43 -44.07 33.51
CA GLU A 65 21.28 -43.00 32.96
C GLU A 65 20.86 -41.59 33.43
N THR A 66 19.57 -41.37 33.70
CA THR A 66 19.06 -40.08 34.22
C THR A 66 19.02 -40.00 35.74
N SER A 67 19.43 -41.06 36.44
CA SER A 67 19.33 -41.12 37.91
C SER A 67 20.33 -40.24 38.66
N LYS A 68 21.39 -39.78 37.98
CA LYS A 68 22.41 -38.86 38.52
C LYS A 68 22.29 -37.43 38.00
N ILE A 69 21.28 -37.15 37.17
CA ILE A 69 21.07 -35.82 36.58
C ILE A 69 20.20 -34.99 37.53
N SER A 70 20.73 -33.85 37.95
CA SER A 70 19.97 -32.83 38.67
C SER A 70 18.98 -32.13 37.73
N GLU A 71 17.86 -31.67 38.29
CA GLU A 71 16.85 -30.91 37.55
C GLU A 71 17.46 -29.58 37.09
N VAL A 72 17.67 -29.43 35.77
CA VAL A 72 18.38 -28.28 35.20
C VAL A 72 17.91 -27.96 33.78
N VAL A 73 17.96 -26.68 33.42
CA VAL A 73 17.72 -26.19 32.05
C VAL A 73 19.08 -26.02 31.37
N MET A 74 19.42 -26.94 30.46
CA MET A 74 20.71 -26.96 29.78
C MET A 74 20.64 -26.20 28.44
N PRO A 75 21.50 -25.19 28.19
CA PRO A 75 21.56 -24.53 26.90
C PRO A 75 22.15 -25.47 25.84
N MET A 76 21.51 -25.55 24.68
CA MET A 76 21.92 -26.44 23.59
C MET A 76 22.57 -25.67 22.44
N ILE A 77 21.81 -24.78 21.81
CA ILE A 77 22.25 -23.96 20.69
C ILE A 77 21.62 -22.58 20.80
N TRP A 78 22.33 -21.57 20.35
CA TRP A 78 21.78 -20.24 20.10
C TRP A 78 21.96 -19.89 18.63
N PHE A 79 21.03 -19.10 18.09
CA PHE A 79 21.10 -18.59 16.74
C PHE A 79 20.72 -17.11 16.73
N GLU A 80 21.33 -16.40 15.80
CA GLU A 80 21.08 -14.99 15.53
C GLU A 80 20.51 -14.87 14.12
N GLU A 81 19.37 -14.19 14.03
CA GLU A 81 18.78 -13.74 12.79
C GLU A 81 18.82 -12.22 12.79
N SER A 82 19.72 -11.66 11.97
CA SER A 82 19.84 -10.22 11.78
C SER A 82 19.45 -9.85 10.36
N GLY A 83 18.69 -8.77 10.24
CA GLY A 83 18.21 -8.24 8.98
C GLY A 83 18.24 -6.73 9.04
N TYR A 84 19.06 -6.12 8.19
CA TYR A 84 19.12 -4.67 8.03
C TYR A 84 18.65 -4.31 6.62
N ILE A 85 17.62 -3.48 6.53
CA ILE A 85 17.18 -2.92 5.26
C ILE A 85 18.08 -1.72 4.96
N ASP A 86 19.05 -1.89 4.07
CA ASP A 86 19.92 -0.80 3.62
C ASP A 86 19.86 -0.57 2.11
N GLY A 87 20.09 0.68 1.70
CA GLY A 87 20.33 1.04 0.30
C GLY A 87 19.10 1.41 -0.57
N PRO A 88 19.21 1.32 -1.91
CA PRO A 88 18.24 1.83 -2.92
C PRO A 88 16.82 1.27 -2.80
N ILE A 89 16.63 0.22 -2.00
CA ILE A 89 15.33 -0.37 -1.69
C ILE A 89 14.53 0.56 -0.76
N LEU A 90 15.17 1.29 0.17
CA LEU A 90 14.51 2.33 0.98
C LEU A 90 13.96 3.48 0.13
N THR A 91 14.72 3.96 -0.85
CA THR A 91 14.27 5.04 -1.74
C THR A 91 13.17 4.58 -2.67
N THR A 92 13.25 3.33 -3.15
CA THR A 92 12.21 2.72 -3.98
C THR A 92 10.94 2.48 -3.16
N PHE A 93 11.05 2.04 -1.91
CA PHE A 93 9.91 1.89 -0.99
C PHE A 93 9.31 3.24 -0.63
N HIS A 94 10.09 4.26 -0.23
CA HIS A 94 9.54 5.59 0.08
C HIS A 94 8.84 6.22 -1.14
N THR A 95 9.41 6.06 -2.33
CA THR A 95 8.81 6.57 -3.56
C THR A 95 7.51 5.83 -3.90
N ASN A 96 7.47 4.51 -3.73
CA ASN A 96 6.29 3.70 -4.04
C ASN A 96 5.19 3.76 -2.98
N LEU A 97 5.53 3.84 -1.70
CA LEU A 97 4.58 3.73 -0.59
C LEU A 97 4.03 5.09 -0.14
N VAL A 98 4.77 6.18 -0.31
CA VAL A 98 4.37 7.51 0.19
C VAL A 98 4.16 8.51 -0.94
N ILE A 99 5.08 8.57 -1.92
CA ILE A 99 5.04 9.58 -2.98
C ILE A 99 4.01 9.23 -4.05
N LEU A 100 3.97 7.98 -4.51
CA LEU A 100 3.05 7.51 -5.54
C LEU A 100 1.56 7.70 -5.17
N PRO A 101 1.10 7.28 -3.98
CA PRO A 101 -0.29 7.50 -3.57
C PRO A 101 -0.64 8.99 -3.46
N ALA A 102 0.26 9.80 -2.89
CA ALA A 102 0.05 11.24 -2.77
C ALA A 102 -0.07 11.93 -4.14
N VAL A 103 0.83 11.60 -5.07
CA VAL A 103 0.79 12.16 -6.44
C VAL A 103 -0.47 11.74 -7.19
N MET A 104 -0.93 10.50 -7.02
CA MET A 104 -2.19 10.03 -7.63
C MET A 104 -3.39 10.79 -7.08
N GLU A 105 -3.43 11.08 -5.79
CA GLU A 105 -4.48 11.89 -5.17
C GLU A 105 -4.51 13.31 -5.74
N TYR A 106 -3.35 13.97 -5.86
CA TYR A 106 -3.26 15.30 -6.47
C TYR A 106 -3.66 15.31 -7.95
N MET A 107 -3.27 14.28 -8.72
CA MET A 107 -3.70 14.16 -10.12
C MET A 107 -5.22 13.98 -10.25
N GLN A 108 -5.84 13.20 -9.35
CA GLN A 108 -7.30 13.03 -9.32
C GLN A 108 -8.01 14.37 -9.13
N TYR A 109 -7.58 15.20 -8.17
CA TYR A 109 -8.16 16.52 -7.97
C TYR A 109 -7.95 17.44 -9.19
N GLY A 110 -6.79 17.32 -9.86
CA GLY A 110 -6.50 18.02 -11.11
C GLY A 110 -7.50 17.68 -12.22
N PHE A 111 -7.78 16.39 -12.44
CA PHE A 111 -8.75 15.95 -13.46
C PHE A 111 -10.19 16.36 -13.13
N ILE A 112 -10.58 16.32 -11.85
CA ILE A 112 -11.90 16.78 -11.41
C ILE A 112 -12.06 18.28 -11.69
N ALA A 113 -11.07 19.10 -11.34
CA ALA A 113 -11.09 20.53 -11.58
C ALA A 113 -11.18 20.86 -13.09
N LEU A 114 -10.41 20.15 -13.92
CA LEU A 114 -10.46 20.29 -15.38
C LEU A 114 -11.83 19.88 -15.95
N GLY A 115 -12.39 18.76 -15.46
CA GLY A 115 -13.72 18.30 -15.83
C GLY A 115 -14.80 19.34 -15.53
N LEU A 116 -14.79 19.91 -14.31
CA LEU A 116 -15.73 20.96 -13.93
C LEU A 116 -15.58 22.23 -14.79
N LEU A 117 -14.34 22.62 -15.09
CA LEU A 117 -14.08 23.79 -15.94
C LEU A 117 -14.68 23.61 -17.34
N THR A 118 -14.47 22.45 -17.96
CA THR A 118 -15.01 22.17 -19.31
C THR A 118 -16.53 22.15 -19.34
N ILE A 119 -17.19 21.62 -18.30
CA ILE A 119 -18.66 21.64 -18.17
C ILE A 119 -19.19 23.07 -18.07
N ILE A 120 -18.55 23.90 -17.25
CA ILE A 120 -18.95 25.32 -17.09
C ILE A 120 -18.81 26.06 -18.42
N ILE A 121 -17.70 25.88 -19.14
CA ILE A 121 -17.49 26.52 -20.44
C ILE A 121 -18.55 26.06 -21.45
N ALA A 122 -18.82 24.75 -21.53
CA ALA A 122 -19.84 24.21 -22.42
C ALA A 122 -21.23 24.76 -22.09
N PHE A 123 -21.57 24.88 -20.81
CA PHE A 123 -22.84 25.46 -20.36
C PHE A 123 -22.96 26.94 -20.74
N LEU A 124 -21.90 27.74 -20.54
CA LEU A 124 -21.88 29.16 -20.91
C LEU A 124 -22.01 29.36 -22.41
N VAL A 125 -21.31 28.56 -23.22
CA VAL A 125 -21.41 28.60 -24.69
C VAL A 125 -22.81 28.21 -25.13
N HIS A 126 -23.38 27.13 -24.58
CA HIS A 126 -24.73 26.69 -24.89
C HIS A 126 -25.77 27.77 -24.54
N HIS A 127 -25.63 28.39 -23.36
CA HIS A 127 -26.54 29.44 -22.92
C HIS A 127 -26.43 30.70 -23.79
N ARG A 128 -25.21 31.12 -24.17
CA ARG A 128 -25.01 32.23 -25.11
C ARG A 128 -25.59 31.91 -26.49
N ALA A 129 -25.34 30.73 -27.04
CA ALA A 129 -25.88 30.32 -28.33
C ALA A 129 -27.42 30.21 -28.32
N ARG A 130 -28.02 29.77 -27.22
CA ARG A 130 -29.48 29.74 -27.06
C ARG A 130 -30.06 31.15 -26.92
N ARG A 131 -29.41 32.06 -26.20
CA ARG A 131 -29.84 33.46 -26.08
C ARG A 131 -29.75 34.21 -27.41
N SER A 132 -28.69 34.00 -28.19
CA SER A 132 -28.55 34.59 -29.53
C SER A 132 -29.62 34.06 -30.49
N ARG A 133 -29.92 32.75 -30.47
CA ARG A 133 -31.03 32.16 -31.26
C ARG A 133 -32.39 32.74 -30.87
N ASN A 134 -32.68 32.86 -29.58
CA ASN A 134 -33.96 33.43 -29.13
C ASN A 134 -34.12 34.90 -29.51
N THR A 135 -33.02 35.68 -29.49
CA THR A 135 -33.04 37.10 -29.89
C THR A 135 -33.25 37.24 -31.40
N ALA A 136 -32.59 36.42 -32.21
CA ALA A 136 -32.79 36.39 -33.65
C ALA A 136 -34.20 35.94 -34.03
N VAL A 137 -34.74 34.88 -33.41
CA VAL A 137 -36.13 34.44 -33.67
C VAL A 137 -37.12 35.53 -33.30
N SER A 138 -36.92 36.22 -32.17
CA SER A 138 -37.78 37.32 -31.76
C SER A 138 -37.75 38.48 -32.76
N SER A 139 -36.59 38.90 -33.27
CA SER A 139 -36.50 39.97 -34.26
C SER A 139 -37.17 39.59 -35.58
N ILE A 140 -37.04 38.34 -36.04
CA ILE A 140 -37.67 37.87 -37.29
C ILE A 140 -39.21 37.84 -37.15
N VAL A 141 -39.72 37.44 -35.98
CA VAL A 141 -41.18 37.43 -35.70
C VAL A 141 -41.76 38.84 -35.60
N PHE A 142 -41.03 39.80 -35.01
CA PHE A 142 -41.45 41.20 -34.97
C PHE A 142 -41.40 41.88 -36.35
N GLU A 143 -40.46 41.50 -37.22
CA GLU A 143 -40.31 42.07 -38.56
C GLU A 143 -41.30 41.47 -39.58
N ASN A 144 -41.74 40.23 -39.40
CA ASN A 144 -42.73 39.60 -40.28
C ASN A 144 -43.72 38.69 -39.52
N PRO A 145 -44.83 39.23 -38.98
CA PRO A 145 -45.75 38.51 -38.11
C PRO A 145 -46.56 37.39 -38.79
N GLY A 146 -46.45 37.22 -40.12
CA GLY A 146 -47.13 36.18 -40.90
C GLY A 146 -46.25 34.99 -41.33
N ALA A 147 -44.96 34.96 -40.98
CA ALA A 147 -44.05 33.89 -41.38
C ALA A 147 -44.25 32.61 -40.55
N SER A 148 -44.79 31.55 -41.16
CA SER A 148 -44.96 30.23 -40.53
C SER A 148 -43.61 29.62 -40.15
N ILE A 149 -43.34 29.43 -38.85
CA ILE A 149 -42.15 28.74 -38.35
C ILE A 149 -42.22 27.26 -38.77
N LYS A 150 -41.42 26.85 -39.75
CA LYS A 150 -41.14 25.43 -39.99
C LYS A 150 -40.03 25.01 -39.03
N GLU A 151 -40.36 24.17 -38.04
CA GLU A 151 -39.35 23.59 -37.15
C GLU A 151 -38.29 22.81 -37.95
N PRO A 152 -36.99 22.89 -37.59
CA PRO A 152 -36.00 22.01 -38.19
C PRO A 152 -36.18 20.60 -37.61
N VAL A 153 -36.49 19.66 -38.50
CA VAL A 153 -36.68 18.23 -38.22
C VAL A 153 -35.47 17.64 -37.47
N LYS A 154 -35.75 16.97 -36.33
CA LYS A 154 -34.78 16.18 -35.58
C LYS A 154 -34.31 14.96 -36.39
N GLY A 155 -33.01 14.92 -36.68
CA GLY A 155 -32.14 13.74 -36.74
C GLY A 155 -32.46 12.62 -37.74
N SER A 156 -31.57 12.41 -38.72
CA SER A 156 -31.33 11.08 -39.28
C SER A 156 -29.83 10.90 -39.50
N TYR A 157 -29.23 9.97 -38.73
CA TYR A 157 -27.94 9.37 -39.06
C TYR A 157 -28.07 8.72 -40.44
N GLY A 158 -27.29 9.17 -41.42
CA GLY A 158 -27.09 8.49 -42.68
C GLY A 158 -25.74 7.78 -42.66
N THR A 159 -25.74 6.47 -42.46
CA THR A 159 -24.78 5.59 -43.14
C THR A 159 -25.07 5.59 -44.63
N GLU A 160 -24.03 5.34 -45.42
CA GLU A 160 -24.06 4.98 -46.85
C GLU A 160 -23.78 6.12 -47.85
N THR A 161 -22.49 6.36 -48.09
CA THR A 161 -21.98 6.89 -49.36
C THR A 161 -22.15 5.83 -50.45
N ALA A 162 -23.09 6.08 -51.35
CA ALA A 162 -23.14 5.51 -52.68
C ALA A 162 -22.42 6.42 -53.69
N GLU A 163 -22.21 5.86 -54.89
CA GLU A 163 -22.35 6.54 -56.20
C GLU A 163 -21.04 6.82 -56.98
N LYS A 164 -20.66 5.96 -57.95
CA LYS A 164 -21.04 5.82 -59.40
C LYS A 164 -20.26 6.75 -60.33
N SER A 165 -20.01 6.24 -61.55
CA SER A 165 -20.12 6.93 -62.86
C SER A 165 -19.21 6.20 -63.87
N ASN A 166 -19.55 5.91 -65.13
CA ASN A 166 -20.77 5.94 -65.93
C ASN A 166 -20.43 5.17 -67.22
N MET A 167 -21.43 4.53 -67.79
CA MET A 167 -21.45 4.01 -69.16
C MET A 167 -21.61 5.20 -70.12
N ASN A 168 -21.07 5.12 -71.34
CA ASN A 168 -21.78 5.35 -72.61
C ASN A 168 -20.80 5.44 -73.79
N ASN A 169 -21.08 4.57 -74.78
CA ASN A 169 -20.72 4.59 -76.21
C ASN A 169 -19.24 4.58 -76.63
#